data_AF-A0A387B8C0-F1
#
_entry.id   AF-A0A387B8C0-F1
#
_cell.length_a   1.000
_cell.length_b   1.000
_cell.length_c   1.000
_cell.angle_alpha   90.00
_cell.angle_beta   90.00
_cell.angle_gamma   90.00
#
_symmetry.space_group_name_H-M   'P 1'
#
loop_
_entity.id
_entity.type
_entity.pdbx_description
1 polymer ?
#
loop_
_entity_poly.entity_id
_entity_poly.type
_entity_poly.pdbx_seq_one_letter_code
_entity_poly.pdbx_strand_id
1 'polypeptide(L)'
;MCRSWPCRGQVIAGWSGARVVLAGPGYGNGGCLHSEQGGGARSSPPREVTVYTDIVASVRASASTVETAFPVLESETLRRIASFGVEGEASVGEWIVKVGDTDPTLLVLEMGSVEVVSPPTPAAPDGTVVVRHHPGSLVGELSVLTGQHPIVSARARAHTRYWSLDGRALRRLLAHEPAIGDLVLRALLARREVLRSGPVGDSITLVGDVGRRADRSLIAFAERQRVPFTWIDEVTASANRALAAYGLTISDTPVVLGLEAPIRKATPGTLSEVLGFTLSRAEPRLVDLAIVGSGPSGIAAAICAASEGLDTVVLDAVAVGGQAAASSRIENVLGFPSGISGAQLLEDSAVQALKFGARLHSPCEVGALRRCADGGYVLALSDGAEVRARAVIVATGVQYRGLPLRRWRHFETTSIYYAATALEVRPLAGLPVVVVGGANSAGQATAFLAEHGCMVALVSRRRIEESMSAYLVDRIRGNPSVVIYEGSELSSLNGDDTLTGVEVDGIHQIPASALFCFIGATPSADFEHELEADPAGFLLTDTQLPKTALGRAPLPFETSWPGVFAAGDVRHGSIKRVAAAVGEGSSAVQSVHRFLAEVAE
;
A
#
# COMPACT_ATOMS: atom_id res chain seq x y z
N MET A 1 -45.52 -18.91 -36.95
CA MET A 1 -44.82 -19.88 -36.07
C MET A 1 -44.00 -19.08 -35.07
N CYS A 2 -44.57 -18.85 -33.88
CA CYS A 2 -44.06 -19.25 -32.56
C CYS A 2 -42.85 -18.41 -32.09
N ARG A 3 -43.02 -17.35 -31.29
CA ARG A 3 -43.44 -17.23 -29.85
C ARG A 3 -42.26 -17.33 -28.86
N SER A 4 -42.11 -16.23 -28.11
CA SER A 4 -41.83 -16.09 -26.66
C SER A 4 -40.51 -16.60 -26.05
N TRP A 5 -39.74 -15.65 -25.50
CA TRP A 5 -38.94 -15.82 -24.29
C TRP A 5 -39.77 -15.41 -23.06
N PRO A 6 -39.64 -16.13 -21.93
CA PRO A 6 -39.74 -15.48 -20.63
C PRO A 6 -38.63 -15.89 -19.63
N CYS A 7 -38.52 -15.04 -18.62
CA CYS A 7 -37.59 -15.03 -17.50
C CYS A 7 -37.80 -16.11 -16.43
N ARG A 8 -36.80 -16.16 -15.52
CA ARG A 8 -36.78 -16.60 -14.10
C ARG A 8 -36.54 -18.09 -13.78
N GLY A 9 -35.54 -18.30 -12.91
CA GLY A 9 -35.29 -19.54 -12.19
C GLY A 9 -33.97 -19.51 -11.41
N GLN A 10 -33.83 -18.58 -10.46
CA GLN A 10 -32.73 -18.61 -9.48
C GLN A 10 -33.06 -19.70 -8.45
N VAL A 11 -32.33 -20.82 -8.48
CA VAL A 11 -32.40 -21.86 -7.46
C VAL A 11 -31.16 -21.73 -6.57
N ILE A 12 -31.42 -21.37 -5.32
CA ILE A 12 -30.49 -21.43 -4.20
C ILE A 12 -30.27 -22.91 -3.87
N ALA A 13 -29.03 -23.39 -3.96
CA ALA A 13 -28.65 -24.69 -3.43
C ALA A 13 -27.52 -24.47 -2.41
N GLY A 14 -27.84 -24.63 -1.13
CA GLY A 14 -26.87 -24.70 -0.05
C GLY A 14 -26.05 -25.97 -0.17
N TRP A 15 -24.74 -25.85 -0.09
CA TRP A 15 -23.80 -26.98 -0.07
C TRP A 15 -23.14 -27.04 1.30
N SER A 16 -23.64 -27.93 2.15
CA SER A 16 -22.94 -28.39 3.35
C SER A 16 -22.10 -29.62 2.98
N GLY A 17 -20.79 -29.52 3.14
CA GLY A 17 -19.85 -30.64 3.10
C GLY A 17 -19.45 -31.12 1.70
N ALA A 18 -18.32 -30.65 1.19
CA ALA A 18 -17.65 -31.28 0.05
C ALA A 18 -16.15 -31.45 0.33
N ARG A 19 -15.69 -32.71 0.29
CA ARG A 19 -14.28 -33.03 0.02
C ARG A 19 -14.00 -32.60 -1.42
N VAL A 20 -13.11 -31.64 -1.60
CA VAL A 20 -12.70 -31.18 -2.92
C VAL A 20 -11.70 -32.18 -3.48
N VAL A 21 -12.13 -32.98 -4.47
CA VAL A 21 -11.25 -33.76 -5.35
C VAL A 21 -11.37 -33.11 -6.73
N LEU A 22 -10.29 -32.51 -7.24
CA LEU A 22 -10.28 -31.90 -8.56
C LEU A 22 -9.18 -32.49 -9.44
N ALA A 23 -9.60 -33.02 -10.59
CA ALA A 23 -8.72 -33.36 -11.71
C ALA A 23 -8.48 -32.09 -12.55
N GLY A 24 -7.21 -31.76 -12.82
CA GLY A 24 -6.83 -30.60 -13.63
C GLY A 24 -7.06 -30.81 -15.14
N PRO A 25 -7.31 -29.75 -15.92
CA PRO A 25 -7.39 -29.84 -17.38
C PRO A 25 -6.00 -29.86 -18.01
N GLY A 26 -5.77 -30.77 -18.95
CA GLY A 26 -4.57 -30.81 -19.78
C GLY A 26 -4.53 -29.61 -20.74
N TYR A 27 -3.41 -28.89 -20.76
CA TYR A 27 -3.13 -27.84 -21.73
C TYR A 27 -2.85 -28.46 -23.11
N GLY A 28 -3.71 -28.17 -24.10
CA GLY A 28 -3.44 -28.42 -25.52
C GLY A 28 -3.08 -27.11 -26.21
N ASN A 29 -1.79 -26.93 -26.55
CA ASN A 29 -1.33 -25.88 -27.46
C ASN A 29 -1.45 -26.37 -28.91
N GLY A 30 -2.10 -25.58 -29.76
CA GLY A 30 -2.15 -25.80 -31.20
C GLY A 30 -0.84 -25.43 -31.87
N GLY A 31 -0.35 -26.34 -32.71
CA GLY A 31 0.77 -26.12 -33.62
C GLY A 31 0.87 -27.30 -34.59
N CYS A 32 0.39 -27.11 -35.83
CA CYS A 32 0.56 -28.08 -36.92
C CYS A 32 2.04 -28.24 -37.27
N LEU A 33 2.53 -29.47 -37.41
CA LEU A 33 3.53 -29.93 -38.39
C LEU A 33 3.58 -31.47 -38.40
N HIS A 34 3.94 -32.03 -39.55
CA HIS A 34 3.73 -33.41 -39.98
C HIS A 34 4.55 -34.51 -39.26
N SER A 35 3.89 -35.66 -39.10
CA SER A 35 4.31 -37.06 -39.34
C SER A 35 5.33 -37.82 -38.46
N GLU A 36 4.90 -39.05 -38.13
CA GLU A 36 5.61 -40.32 -37.87
C GLU A 36 5.85 -40.84 -36.42
N GLN A 37 5.11 -41.92 -36.14
CA GLN A 37 5.44 -43.17 -35.45
C GLN A 37 6.01 -43.19 -34.00
N GLY A 38 5.20 -43.78 -33.11
CA GLY A 38 5.63 -44.91 -32.26
C GLY A 38 6.26 -44.60 -30.90
N GLY A 39 5.52 -44.83 -29.81
CA GLY A 39 6.11 -44.95 -28.47
C GLY A 39 5.09 -44.77 -27.35
N GLY A 40 4.55 -45.87 -26.82
CA GLY A 40 3.62 -45.85 -25.70
C GLY A 40 4.30 -45.38 -24.41
N ALA A 41 3.97 -44.16 -23.96
CA ALA A 41 4.30 -43.67 -22.63
C ALA A 41 3.11 -43.94 -21.70
N ARG A 42 3.30 -44.84 -20.73
CA ARG A 42 2.38 -45.05 -19.60
C ARG A 42 2.25 -43.73 -18.84
N SER A 43 1.05 -43.15 -18.81
CA SER A 43 0.72 -42.06 -17.92
C SER A 43 0.85 -42.55 -16.48
N SER A 44 1.77 -41.96 -15.73
CA SER A 44 1.78 -42.09 -14.27
C SER A 44 0.51 -41.43 -13.72
N PRO A 45 -0.16 -42.00 -12.71
CA PRO A 45 -1.37 -41.41 -12.16
C PRO A 45 -1.06 -40.02 -11.57
N PRO A 46 -2.01 -39.08 -11.60
CA PRO A 46 -1.84 -37.79 -10.95
C PRO A 46 -1.55 -38.01 -9.47
N ARG A 47 -0.49 -37.37 -8.95
CA ARG A 47 -0.21 -37.34 -7.51
C ARG A 47 -1.41 -36.70 -6.81
N GLU A 48 -2.08 -37.47 -5.96
CA GLU A 48 -3.07 -36.95 -5.00
C GLU A 48 -2.38 -35.93 -4.10
N VAL A 49 -2.84 -34.68 -4.13
CA VAL A 49 -2.44 -33.66 -3.16
C VAL A 49 -3.57 -33.57 -2.14
N THR A 50 -3.34 -34.11 -0.95
CA THR A 50 -4.28 -33.98 0.17
C THR A 50 -4.04 -32.63 0.86
N VAL A 51 -4.99 -31.70 0.73
CA VAL A 51 -5.00 -30.46 1.51
C VAL A 51 -5.44 -30.80 2.94
N TYR A 52 -4.51 -30.82 3.91
CA TYR A 52 -4.78 -31.12 5.33
C TYR A 52 -5.26 -29.89 6.10
N THR A 53 -6.09 -29.06 5.51
CA THR A 53 -6.60 -27.84 6.15
C THR A 53 -8.06 -27.68 5.75
N ASP A 54 -8.96 -27.87 6.72
CA ASP A 54 -10.38 -27.64 6.50
C ASP A 54 -10.63 -26.13 6.49
N ILE A 55 -10.69 -25.54 5.31
CA ILE A 55 -11.24 -24.18 5.15
C ILE A 55 -12.74 -24.30 5.30
N VAL A 56 -13.27 -23.73 6.38
CA VAL A 56 -14.69 -23.86 6.75
C VAL A 56 -15.52 -22.73 6.13
N ALA A 57 -14.92 -21.58 5.86
CA ALA A 57 -15.57 -20.41 5.25
C ALA A 57 -15.41 -20.39 3.71
N SER A 58 -16.39 -19.89 2.96
CA SER A 58 -16.35 -19.83 1.49
C SER A 58 -15.29 -18.85 0.96
N VAL A 59 -14.08 -19.31 0.68
CA VAL A 59 -12.96 -18.49 0.19
C VAL A 59 -13.15 -18.08 -1.28
N ARG A 60 -13.04 -16.79 -1.62
CA ARG A 60 -13.01 -16.30 -3.01
C ARG A 60 -11.57 -16.05 -3.49
N ALA A 61 -10.67 -16.98 -3.21
CA ALA A 61 -9.29 -16.98 -3.67
C ALA A 61 -9.05 -18.14 -4.65
N SER A 62 -8.01 -18.04 -5.47
CA SER A 62 -7.61 -19.14 -6.35
C SER A 62 -7.09 -20.34 -5.55
N ALA A 63 -7.24 -21.55 -6.09
CA ALA A 63 -6.76 -22.78 -5.44
C ALA A 63 -5.25 -22.73 -5.14
N SER A 64 -4.45 -22.17 -6.06
CA SER A 64 -3.00 -22.02 -5.86
C SER A 64 -2.65 -21.03 -4.74
N THR A 65 -3.44 -19.97 -4.55
CA THR A 65 -3.28 -19.04 -3.43
C THR A 65 -3.58 -19.73 -2.11
N VAL A 66 -4.64 -20.54 -2.06
CA VAL A 66 -5.01 -21.33 -0.87
C VAL A 66 -3.92 -22.34 -0.50
N GLU A 67 -3.39 -23.08 -1.47
CA GLU A 67 -2.29 -24.03 -1.25
C GLU A 67 -1.02 -23.33 -0.74
N THR A 68 -0.70 -22.17 -1.31
CA THR A 68 0.43 -21.35 -0.84
C THR A 68 0.21 -20.82 0.58
N ALA A 69 -1.03 -20.45 0.91
CA ALA A 69 -1.41 -19.93 2.22
C ALA A 69 -1.32 -21.00 3.32
N PHE A 70 -1.65 -22.25 3.03
CA PHE A 70 -1.71 -23.33 4.03
C PHE A 70 -0.79 -24.49 3.66
N PRO A 71 0.54 -24.28 3.65
CA PRO A 71 1.48 -25.34 3.35
C PRO A 71 1.51 -26.35 4.49
N VAL A 72 1.59 -27.63 4.14
CA VAL A 72 1.88 -28.71 5.08
C VAL A 72 3.38 -28.94 5.07
N LEU A 73 4.02 -28.78 6.23
CA LEU A 73 5.47 -28.87 6.34
C LEU A 73 5.91 -30.28 6.72
N GLU A 74 7.00 -30.72 6.12
CA GLU A 74 7.68 -31.96 6.50
C GLU A 74 8.29 -31.84 7.91
N SER A 75 8.40 -32.98 8.61
CA SER A 75 8.91 -33.04 9.99
C SER A 75 10.29 -32.40 10.18
N GLU A 76 11.16 -32.48 9.18
CA GLU A 76 12.47 -31.84 9.23
C GLU A 76 12.39 -30.32 9.20
N THR A 77 11.60 -29.77 8.28
CA THR A 77 11.33 -28.33 8.18
C THR A 77 10.72 -27.80 9.48
N LEU A 78 9.74 -28.52 10.05
CA LEU A 78 9.13 -28.15 11.33
C LEU A 78 10.15 -28.06 12.45
N ARG A 79 11.03 -29.05 12.60
CA ARG A 79 12.07 -29.04 13.64
C ARG A 79 13.04 -27.87 13.48
N ARG A 80 13.37 -27.50 12.24
CA ARG A 80 14.23 -26.34 11.95
C ARG A 80 13.56 -25.02 12.25
N ILE A 81 12.24 -24.90 12.07
CA ILE A 81 11.49 -23.71 12.51
C ILE A 81 11.37 -23.69 14.04
N ALA A 82 11.05 -24.84 14.64
CA ALA A 82 10.87 -25.01 16.07
C ALA A 82 12.10 -24.61 16.90
N SER A 83 13.32 -24.78 16.37
CA SER A 83 14.56 -24.39 17.06
C SER A 83 14.68 -22.88 17.33
N PHE A 84 13.89 -22.04 16.65
CA PHE A 84 13.80 -20.60 16.89
C PHE A 84 12.70 -20.22 17.88
N GLY A 85 11.75 -21.12 18.13
CA GLY A 85 10.55 -20.86 18.94
C GLY A 85 10.65 -21.35 20.38
N VAL A 86 9.67 -20.95 21.18
CA VAL A 86 9.48 -21.43 22.55
C VAL A 86 8.37 -22.47 22.56
N GLU A 87 8.59 -23.60 23.22
CA GLU A 87 7.58 -24.65 23.36
C GLU A 87 6.39 -24.17 24.19
N GLY A 88 5.18 -24.54 23.77
CA GLY A 88 3.93 -24.26 24.46
C GLY A 88 2.96 -25.44 24.34
N GLU A 89 2.04 -25.50 25.30
CA GLU A 89 0.94 -26.46 25.31
C GLU A 89 -0.39 -25.71 25.51
N ALA A 90 -1.47 -26.25 24.97
CA ALA A 90 -2.81 -25.69 25.14
C ALA A 90 -3.85 -26.79 25.32
N SER A 91 -4.74 -26.60 26.30
CA SER A 91 -5.88 -27.47 26.57
C SER A 91 -7.03 -27.21 25.60
N VAL A 92 -7.97 -28.16 25.50
CA VAL A 92 -9.15 -28.00 24.65
C VAL A 92 -9.94 -26.75 25.05
N GLY A 93 -10.21 -25.87 24.08
CA GLY A 93 -10.93 -24.61 24.26
C GLY A 93 -10.06 -23.43 24.68
N GLU A 94 -8.78 -23.64 24.99
CA GLU A 94 -7.86 -22.58 25.38
C GLU A 94 -7.52 -21.67 24.20
N TRP A 95 -7.58 -20.36 24.42
CA TRP A 95 -7.19 -19.34 23.46
C TRP A 95 -5.66 -19.21 23.45
N ILE A 96 -5.05 -19.45 22.31
CA ILE A 96 -3.61 -19.32 22.12
C ILE A 96 -3.26 -17.91 21.61
N VAL A 97 -4.10 -17.38 20.72
CA VAL A 97 -4.01 -16.01 20.21
C VAL A 97 -5.39 -15.39 20.26
N LYS A 98 -5.50 -14.15 20.71
CA LYS A 98 -6.73 -13.37 20.70
C LYS A 98 -6.59 -12.15 19.80
N VAL A 99 -7.71 -11.76 19.22
CA VAL A 99 -7.86 -10.45 18.57
C VAL A 99 -7.45 -9.37 19.57
N GLY A 100 -6.62 -8.43 19.12
CA GLY A 100 -6.13 -7.34 19.97
C GLY A 100 -4.84 -7.63 20.75
N ASP A 101 -4.31 -8.86 20.71
CA ASP A 101 -3.03 -9.17 21.37
C ASP A 101 -1.91 -8.25 20.87
N THR A 102 -1.08 -7.75 21.78
CA THR A 102 -0.01 -6.78 21.48
C THR A 102 1.27 -7.43 20.97
N ASP A 103 1.43 -8.74 21.21
CA ASP A 103 2.61 -9.51 20.82
C ASP A 103 2.20 -10.66 19.89
N PRO A 104 1.96 -10.39 18.59
CA PRO A 104 1.56 -11.41 17.63
C PRO A 104 2.65 -12.46 17.46
N THR A 105 2.26 -13.74 17.48
CA THR A 105 3.17 -14.89 17.35
C THR A 105 2.77 -15.81 16.21
N LEU A 106 3.77 -16.38 15.53
CA LEU A 106 3.61 -17.48 14.60
C LEU A 106 3.70 -18.81 15.36
N LEU A 107 2.67 -19.65 15.25
CA LEU A 107 2.65 -20.98 15.87
C LEU A 107 3.03 -22.05 14.85
N VAL A 108 3.82 -23.02 15.30
CA VAL A 108 4.16 -24.23 14.57
C VAL A 108 3.54 -25.41 15.31
N LEU A 109 2.60 -26.12 14.69
CA LEU A 109 1.86 -27.18 15.40
C LEU A 109 2.61 -28.52 15.32
N GLU A 110 2.98 -29.07 16.48
CA GLU A 110 3.55 -30.43 16.59
C GLU A 110 2.46 -31.50 16.65
N MET A 111 1.47 -31.26 17.50
CA MET A 111 0.40 -32.20 17.84
C MET A 111 -0.89 -31.42 18.10
N GLY A 112 -2.03 -32.08 17.89
CA GLY A 112 -3.34 -31.52 18.20
C GLY A 112 -3.95 -30.81 17.02
N SER A 113 -4.83 -29.84 17.28
CA SER A 113 -5.49 -29.07 16.22
C SER A 113 -5.91 -27.73 16.78
N VAL A 114 -5.68 -26.68 15.99
CA VAL A 114 -6.05 -25.30 16.31
C VAL A 114 -7.06 -24.83 15.28
N GLU A 115 -8.10 -24.15 15.72
CA GLU A 115 -9.01 -23.46 14.83
C GLU A 115 -8.83 -21.95 14.95
N VAL A 116 -8.75 -21.29 13.80
CA VAL A 116 -8.75 -19.84 13.68
C VAL A 116 -10.19 -19.40 13.50
N VAL A 117 -10.61 -18.44 14.30
CA VAL A 117 -11.98 -17.94 14.36
C VAL A 117 -12.01 -16.43 14.17
N SER A 118 -13.04 -15.96 13.49
CA SER A 118 -13.34 -14.54 13.42
C SER A 118 -13.71 -14.00 14.82
N PRO A 119 -13.60 -12.68 15.04
CA PRO A 119 -14.16 -12.03 16.21
C PRO A 119 -15.63 -12.45 16.44
N PRO A 120 -16.05 -12.60 17.71
CA PRO A 120 -17.45 -12.82 18.07
C PRO A 120 -18.35 -11.75 17.47
N THR A 121 -19.52 -12.18 17.01
CA THR A 121 -20.59 -11.24 16.63
C THR A 121 -21.86 -11.64 17.36
N PRO A 122 -22.86 -10.75 17.51
CA PRO A 122 -24.15 -11.12 18.08
C PRO A 122 -24.85 -12.28 17.33
N ALA A 123 -24.56 -12.45 16.04
CA ALA A 123 -25.07 -13.56 15.23
C ALA A 123 -24.25 -14.86 15.40
N ALA A 124 -22.99 -14.75 15.80
CA ALA A 124 -22.07 -15.87 16.07
C ALA A 124 -21.25 -15.57 17.34
N PRO A 125 -21.81 -15.81 18.55
CA PRO A 125 -21.20 -15.42 19.83
C PRO A 125 -19.85 -16.09 20.09
N ASP A 126 -19.61 -17.26 19.50
CA ASP A 126 -18.35 -18.00 19.60
C ASP A 126 -17.37 -17.70 18.45
N GLY A 127 -17.71 -16.74 17.58
CA GLY A 127 -17.00 -16.48 16.33
C GLY A 127 -17.34 -17.47 15.21
N THR A 128 -16.94 -17.16 13.99
CA THR A 128 -17.05 -18.07 12.83
C THR A 128 -15.71 -18.75 12.60
N VAL A 129 -15.70 -20.08 12.52
CA VAL A 129 -14.47 -20.83 12.18
C VAL A 129 -14.07 -20.49 10.76
N VAL A 130 -12.86 -19.94 10.61
CA VAL A 130 -12.25 -19.58 9.34
C VAL A 130 -11.55 -20.79 8.75
N VAL A 131 -10.65 -21.36 9.53
CA VAL A 131 -9.75 -22.43 9.10
C VAL A 131 -9.35 -23.30 10.26
N ARG A 132 -9.19 -24.60 10.01
CA ARG A 132 -8.65 -25.55 10.97
C ARG A 132 -7.27 -26.02 10.55
N HIS A 133 -6.33 -25.86 11.47
CA HIS A 133 -4.97 -26.31 11.32
C HIS A 133 -4.76 -27.65 12.03
N HIS A 134 -3.91 -28.47 11.43
CA HIS A 134 -3.54 -29.80 11.89
C HIS A 134 -2.03 -29.87 12.15
N PRO A 135 -1.52 -30.97 12.74
CA PRO A 135 -0.09 -31.14 12.96
C PRO A 135 0.72 -30.90 11.68
N GLY A 136 1.81 -30.15 11.80
CA GLY A 136 2.65 -29.73 10.68
C GLY A 136 2.22 -28.47 9.95
N SER A 137 1.21 -27.77 10.48
CA SER A 137 0.77 -26.47 9.96
C SER A 137 1.48 -25.30 10.66
N LEU A 138 1.55 -24.17 9.95
CA LEU A 138 1.84 -22.86 10.51
C LEU A 138 0.53 -22.12 10.78
N VAL A 139 0.35 -21.60 12.00
CA VAL A 139 -0.79 -20.77 12.39
C VAL A 139 -0.29 -19.36 12.65
N GLY A 140 -0.84 -18.38 11.94
CA GLY A 140 -0.42 -16.99 12.07
C GLY A 140 -0.57 -16.23 10.76
N GLU A 141 -0.48 -14.92 10.87
CA GLU A 141 -0.70 -13.94 9.82
C GLU A 141 0.47 -12.92 9.82
N LEU A 142 0.62 -12.12 8.77
CA LEU A 142 1.65 -11.09 8.61
C LEU A 142 1.79 -10.11 9.81
N SER A 143 0.77 -9.98 10.66
CA SER A 143 0.83 -9.31 11.98
C SER A 143 2.10 -9.63 12.78
N VAL A 144 2.61 -10.87 12.75
CA VAL A 144 3.87 -11.24 13.43
C VAL A 144 5.11 -10.47 12.92
N LEU A 145 5.10 -10.05 11.65
CA LEU A 145 6.17 -9.26 11.03
C LEU A 145 5.92 -7.76 11.15
N THR A 146 4.67 -7.33 10.98
CA THR A 146 4.28 -5.91 11.03
C THR A 146 4.18 -5.37 12.45
N GLY A 147 4.01 -6.24 13.46
CA GLY A 147 3.71 -5.85 14.84
C GLY A 147 2.27 -5.39 15.05
N GLN A 148 1.41 -5.54 14.04
CA GLN A 148 -0.02 -5.20 14.13
C GLN A 148 -0.77 -6.17 15.04
N HIS A 149 -1.88 -5.71 15.61
CA HIS A 149 -2.73 -6.57 16.41
C HIS A 149 -3.42 -7.64 15.54
N PRO A 150 -3.48 -8.90 15.99
CA PRO A 150 -4.22 -9.94 15.31
C PRO A 150 -5.69 -9.52 15.11
N ILE A 151 -6.22 -9.76 13.92
CA ILE A 151 -7.63 -9.52 13.56
C ILE A 151 -8.49 -10.79 13.63
N VAL A 152 -7.87 -11.92 13.96
CA VAL A 152 -8.52 -13.22 14.17
C VAL A 152 -7.92 -13.88 15.41
N SER A 153 -8.73 -14.69 16.10
CA SER A 153 -8.29 -15.45 17.26
C SER A 153 -7.98 -16.89 16.87
N ALA A 154 -7.14 -17.56 17.65
CA ALA A 154 -6.84 -18.98 17.50
C ALA A 154 -7.05 -19.72 18.83
N ARG A 155 -7.80 -20.83 18.81
CA ARG A 155 -8.01 -21.68 19.99
C ARG A 155 -7.73 -23.15 19.72
N ALA A 156 -7.28 -23.85 20.74
CA ALA A 156 -7.03 -25.29 20.69
C ALA A 156 -8.36 -26.06 20.65
N ARG A 157 -8.49 -26.98 19.68
CA ARG A 157 -9.63 -27.91 19.54
C ARG A 157 -9.36 -29.27 20.16
N ALA A 158 -8.09 -29.63 20.27
CA ALA A 158 -7.58 -30.81 20.95
C ALA A 158 -6.44 -30.35 21.88
N HIS A 159 -5.99 -31.21 22.80
CA HIS A 159 -4.71 -30.99 23.48
C HIS A 159 -3.62 -30.76 22.43
N THR A 160 -3.01 -29.58 22.45
CA THR A 160 -2.13 -29.10 21.38
C THR A 160 -0.76 -28.79 21.93
N ARG A 161 0.28 -29.30 21.26
CA ARG A 161 1.68 -28.91 21.50
C ARG A 161 2.18 -28.13 20.29
N TYR A 162 2.83 -27.00 20.55
CA TYR A 162 3.25 -26.07 19.51
C TYR A 162 4.55 -25.36 19.89
N TRP A 163 5.20 -24.75 18.89
CA TRP A 163 6.26 -23.77 19.12
C TRP A 163 5.75 -22.39 18.73
N SER A 164 5.95 -21.42 19.62
CA SER A 164 5.61 -20.02 19.41
C SER A 164 6.84 -19.22 19.00
N LEU A 165 6.74 -18.50 17.89
CA LEU A 165 7.76 -17.59 17.39
C LEU A 165 7.21 -16.17 17.44
N ASP A 166 7.80 -15.32 18.28
CA ASP A 166 7.56 -13.88 18.23
C ASP A 166 8.21 -13.24 16.99
N GLY A 167 7.97 -11.95 16.76
CA GLY A 167 8.55 -11.23 15.62
C GLY A 167 10.08 -11.23 15.59
N ARG A 168 10.77 -11.36 16.74
CA ARG A 168 12.25 -11.42 16.79
C ARG A 168 12.74 -12.81 16.38
N ALA A 169 12.11 -13.87 16.90
CA ALA A 169 12.37 -15.25 16.53
C ALA A 169 12.13 -15.49 15.04
N LEU A 170 11.03 -14.95 14.50
CA LEU A 170 10.74 -15.05 13.08
C LEU A 170 11.80 -14.34 12.23
N ARG A 171 12.23 -13.11 12.58
CA ARG A 171 13.32 -12.44 11.83
C ARG A 171 14.62 -13.23 11.88
N ARG A 172 14.96 -13.84 13.03
CA ARG A 172 16.12 -14.75 13.12
C ARG A 172 15.97 -15.95 12.20
N LEU A 173 14.80 -16.58 12.14
CA LEU A 173 14.52 -17.66 11.18
C LEU A 173 14.72 -17.18 9.73
N LEU A 174 14.13 -16.03 9.36
CA LEU A 174 14.25 -15.48 8.00
C LEU A 174 15.71 -15.21 7.60
N ALA A 175 16.56 -14.82 8.55
CA ALA A 175 17.97 -14.53 8.32
C ALA A 175 18.84 -15.79 8.24
N HIS A 176 18.63 -16.77 9.11
CA HIS A 176 19.48 -17.97 9.20
C HIS A 176 19.04 -19.09 8.26
N GLU A 177 17.76 -19.09 7.85
CA GLU A 177 17.16 -20.16 7.06
C GLU A 177 16.41 -19.61 5.83
N PRO A 178 17.12 -19.10 4.79
CA PRO A 178 16.49 -18.35 3.69
C PRO A 178 15.38 -19.13 2.96
N ALA A 179 15.62 -20.41 2.66
CA ALA A 179 14.65 -21.23 1.94
C ALA A 179 13.35 -21.47 2.75
N ILE A 180 13.49 -21.70 4.06
CA ILE A 180 12.35 -21.85 4.96
C ILE A 180 11.67 -20.50 5.15
N GLY A 181 12.44 -19.43 5.29
CA GLY A 181 11.93 -18.08 5.44
C GLY A 181 11.08 -17.64 4.26
N ASP A 182 11.52 -17.92 3.03
CA ASP A 182 10.74 -17.61 1.82
C ASP A 182 9.47 -18.46 1.72
N LEU A 183 9.46 -19.68 2.26
CA LEU A 183 8.23 -20.47 2.39
C LEU A 183 7.27 -19.82 3.39
N VAL A 184 7.74 -19.51 4.60
CA VAL A 184 6.93 -18.90 5.66
C VAL A 184 6.35 -17.57 5.18
N LEU A 185 7.17 -16.71 4.57
CA LEU A 185 6.75 -15.40 4.09
C LEU A 185 5.67 -15.50 3.01
N ARG A 186 5.86 -16.38 2.01
CA ARG A 186 4.84 -16.63 0.98
C ARG A 186 3.53 -17.11 1.59
N ALA A 187 3.60 -17.98 2.60
CA ALA A 187 2.41 -18.46 3.29
C ALA A 187 1.67 -17.34 4.04
N LEU A 188 2.39 -16.44 4.73
CA LEU A 188 1.79 -15.30 5.42
C LEU A 188 1.13 -14.31 4.45
N LEU A 189 1.80 -13.98 3.35
CA LEU A 189 1.26 -13.09 2.31
C LEU A 189 0.02 -13.69 1.64
N ALA A 190 0.08 -14.97 1.27
CA ALA A 190 -1.06 -15.66 0.66
C ALA A 190 -2.23 -15.76 1.64
N ARG A 191 -1.99 -15.95 2.95
CA ARG A 191 -3.05 -15.91 3.96
C ARG A 191 -3.72 -14.54 4.07
N ARG A 192 -2.96 -13.44 4.04
CA ARG A 192 -3.54 -12.09 4.03
C ARG A 192 -4.50 -11.91 2.86
N GLU A 193 -4.12 -12.40 1.68
CA GLU A 193 -4.97 -12.34 0.49
C GLU A 193 -6.22 -13.23 0.61
N VAL A 194 -6.09 -14.43 1.19
CA VAL A 194 -7.24 -15.31 1.50
C VAL A 194 -8.21 -14.64 2.48
N LEU A 195 -7.69 -13.99 3.53
CA LEU A 195 -8.51 -13.27 4.50
C LEU A 195 -9.25 -12.09 3.85
N ARG A 196 -8.60 -11.38 2.92
CA ARG A 196 -9.19 -10.25 2.19
C ARG A 196 -10.27 -10.67 1.20
N SER A 197 -10.12 -11.83 0.58
CA SER A 197 -11.03 -12.33 -0.46
C SER A 197 -12.11 -13.29 0.05
N GLY A 198 -11.95 -13.84 1.26
CA GLY A 198 -12.92 -14.73 1.90
C GLY A 198 -14.00 -14.00 2.72
N PRO A 199 -14.91 -14.75 3.38
CA PRO A 199 -15.97 -14.21 4.24
C PRO A 199 -15.40 -13.63 5.54
N VAL A 200 -14.10 -13.77 5.76
CA VAL A 200 -13.38 -13.08 6.85
C VAL A 200 -13.16 -11.61 6.51
N GLY A 201 -13.25 -11.19 5.25
CA GLY A 201 -13.44 -9.78 4.90
C GLY A 201 -14.68 -9.18 5.57
N ASP A 202 -15.71 -10.00 5.86
CA ASP A 202 -16.89 -9.59 6.62
C ASP A 202 -16.62 -9.48 8.13
N SER A 203 -15.45 -9.88 8.63
CA SER A 203 -15.12 -9.80 10.06
C SER A 203 -15.03 -8.36 10.53
N ILE A 204 -14.40 -7.46 9.75
CA ILE A 204 -14.45 -6.02 10.02
C ILE A 204 -15.52 -5.42 9.11
N THR A 205 -16.56 -4.86 9.70
CA THR A 205 -17.65 -4.24 8.93
C THR A 205 -17.67 -2.73 9.18
N LEU A 206 -17.60 -1.94 8.12
CA LEU A 206 -17.78 -0.49 8.15
C LEU A 206 -19.22 -0.16 7.76
N VAL A 207 -19.92 0.58 8.62
CA VAL A 207 -21.30 1.02 8.39
C VAL A 207 -21.37 2.54 8.32
N GLY A 208 -21.95 3.09 7.25
CA GLY A 208 -22.10 4.53 7.09
C GLY A 208 -22.65 4.97 5.72
N ASP A 209 -22.36 6.22 5.31
CA ASP A 209 -22.80 6.82 4.04
C ASP A 209 -21.60 7.32 3.22
N VAL A 210 -21.41 6.78 2.01
CA VAL A 210 -20.31 7.13 1.09
C VAL A 210 -20.40 8.60 0.61
N GLY A 211 -21.58 9.24 0.69
CA GLY A 211 -21.71 10.67 0.46
C GLY A 211 -20.93 11.51 1.46
N ARG A 212 -20.84 11.05 2.72
CA ARG A 212 -20.14 11.76 3.80
C ARG A 212 -18.63 11.67 3.67
N ARG A 213 -17.97 12.79 3.94
CA ARG A 213 -16.50 12.91 3.82
C ARG A 213 -15.76 12.05 4.85
N ALA A 214 -16.28 11.95 6.06
CA ALA A 214 -15.67 11.16 7.13
C ALA A 214 -15.62 9.68 6.75
N ASP A 215 -16.73 9.15 6.25
CA ASP A 215 -16.92 7.77 5.82
C ASP A 215 -16.00 7.41 4.64
N ARG A 216 -15.94 8.26 3.60
CA ARG A 216 -14.97 8.09 2.50
C ARG A 216 -13.52 8.09 2.97
N SER A 217 -13.19 8.93 3.95
CA SER A 217 -11.84 8.97 4.51
C SER A 217 -11.49 7.68 5.25
N LEU A 218 -12.46 7.08 5.95
CA LEU A 218 -12.29 5.82 6.67
C LEU A 218 -12.16 4.63 5.71
N ILE A 219 -12.99 4.56 4.66
CA ILE A 219 -12.92 3.54 3.61
C ILE A 219 -11.57 3.62 2.89
N ALA A 220 -11.20 4.81 2.40
CA ALA A 220 -9.94 5.00 1.69
C ALA A 220 -8.73 4.67 2.57
N PHE A 221 -8.80 4.95 3.88
CA PHE A 221 -7.79 4.54 4.84
C PHE A 221 -7.69 3.01 4.94
N ALA A 222 -8.82 2.32 5.17
CA ALA A 222 -8.85 0.86 5.28
C ALA A 222 -8.35 0.17 3.99
N GLU A 223 -8.71 0.68 2.81
CA GLU A 223 -8.23 0.20 1.52
C GLU A 223 -6.71 0.38 1.37
N ARG A 224 -6.19 1.59 1.68
CA ARG A 224 -4.76 1.90 1.60
C ARG A 224 -3.92 1.11 2.59
N GLN A 225 -4.46 0.83 3.78
CA GLN A 225 -3.83 -0.01 4.79
C GLN A 225 -4.07 -1.51 4.57
N ARG A 226 -4.79 -1.88 3.49
CA ARG A 226 -5.15 -3.26 3.16
C ARG A 226 -5.84 -4.01 4.32
N VAL A 227 -6.57 -3.28 5.14
CA VAL A 227 -7.43 -3.88 6.18
C VAL A 227 -8.53 -4.66 5.46
N PRO A 228 -8.73 -5.95 5.75
CA PRO A 228 -9.85 -6.68 5.18
C PRO A 228 -11.15 -6.16 5.80
N PHE A 229 -12.05 -5.59 5.00
CA PHE A 229 -13.33 -5.09 5.49
C PHE A 229 -14.48 -5.25 4.49
N THR A 230 -15.70 -5.22 5.01
CA THR A 230 -16.94 -5.11 4.24
C THR A 230 -17.63 -3.79 4.53
N TRP A 231 -18.11 -3.11 3.48
CA TRP A 231 -18.89 -1.88 3.59
C TRP A 231 -20.38 -2.17 3.54
N ILE A 232 -21.14 -1.55 4.45
CA ILE A 232 -22.61 -1.58 4.45
C ILE A 232 -23.14 -0.15 4.49
N ASP A 233 -23.95 0.20 3.48
CA ASP A 233 -24.64 1.49 3.44
C ASP A 233 -25.70 1.59 4.54
N GLU A 234 -25.69 2.70 5.29
CA GLU A 234 -26.55 2.93 6.45
C GLU A 234 -28.05 2.94 6.14
N VAL A 235 -28.45 3.18 4.88
CA VAL A 235 -29.86 3.14 4.48
C VAL A 235 -30.40 1.71 4.33
N THR A 236 -29.53 0.70 4.41
CA THR A 236 -29.92 -0.70 4.20
C THR A 236 -30.52 -1.32 5.48
N ALA A 237 -31.46 -2.25 5.28
CA ALA A 237 -31.97 -3.07 6.39
C ALA A 237 -30.87 -3.90 7.07
N SER A 238 -29.80 -4.24 6.33
CA SER A 238 -28.63 -4.94 6.86
C SER A 238 -27.82 -4.07 7.83
N ALA A 239 -27.63 -2.78 7.54
CA ALA A 239 -26.99 -1.84 8.46
C ALA A 239 -27.77 -1.72 9.77
N ASN A 240 -29.08 -1.52 9.70
CA ASN A 240 -29.94 -1.43 10.89
C ASN A 240 -29.85 -2.68 11.78
N ARG A 241 -29.86 -3.88 11.17
CA ARG A 241 -29.68 -5.12 11.93
C ARG A 241 -28.30 -5.22 12.56
N ALA A 242 -27.24 -4.90 11.81
CA ALA A 242 -25.88 -4.96 12.30
C ALA A 242 -25.65 -3.99 13.48
N LEU A 243 -26.13 -2.75 13.38
CA LEU A 243 -26.03 -1.74 14.43
C LEU A 243 -26.86 -2.11 15.67
N ALA A 244 -28.12 -2.51 15.48
CA ALA A 244 -29.03 -2.85 16.58
C ALA A 244 -28.50 -4.01 17.43
N ALA A 245 -27.77 -4.95 16.81
CA ALA A 245 -27.16 -6.07 17.49
C ALA A 245 -26.11 -5.67 18.53
N TYR A 246 -25.56 -4.45 18.41
CA TYR A 246 -24.64 -3.83 19.38
C TYR A 246 -25.28 -2.66 20.16
N GLY A 247 -26.60 -2.50 20.08
CA GLY A 247 -27.30 -1.36 20.70
C GLY A 247 -26.94 0.00 20.09
N LEU A 248 -26.50 0.01 18.83
CA LEU A 248 -26.12 1.21 18.07
C LEU A 248 -27.22 1.63 17.11
N THR A 249 -27.16 2.89 16.68
CA THR A 249 -28.07 3.48 15.71
C THR A 249 -27.31 4.13 14.56
N ILE A 250 -28.02 4.54 13.51
CA ILE A 250 -27.44 5.32 12.41
C ILE A 250 -26.81 6.63 12.93
N SER A 251 -27.25 7.19 14.07
CA SER A 251 -26.63 8.40 14.63
C SER A 251 -25.21 8.18 15.19
N ASP A 252 -24.78 6.93 15.33
CA ASP A 252 -23.43 6.56 15.76
C ASP A 252 -22.44 6.44 14.57
N THR A 253 -22.92 6.46 13.31
CA THR A 253 -22.09 6.23 12.11
C THR A 253 -21.11 7.39 11.82
N PRO A 254 -19.96 7.13 11.15
CA PRO A 254 -19.47 5.82 10.70
C PRO A 254 -19.13 4.89 11.87
N VAL A 255 -19.47 3.61 11.75
CA VAL A 255 -19.21 2.60 12.79
C VAL A 255 -18.33 1.50 12.22
N VAL A 256 -17.36 1.04 13.00
CA VAL A 256 -16.60 -0.18 12.71
C VAL A 256 -17.03 -1.28 13.67
N LEU A 257 -17.45 -2.42 13.12
CA LEU A 257 -17.88 -3.61 13.85
C LEU A 257 -16.90 -4.77 13.65
N GLY A 258 -16.99 -5.77 14.53
CA GLY A 258 -16.19 -6.99 14.49
C GLY A 258 -14.70 -6.78 14.79
N LEU A 259 -14.45 -5.85 15.71
CA LEU A 259 -13.25 -5.78 16.53
C LEU A 259 -13.62 -6.24 17.95
N GLU A 260 -12.70 -6.17 18.91
CA GLU A 260 -13.02 -6.49 20.32
C GLU A 260 -14.21 -5.67 20.85
N ALA A 261 -14.29 -4.39 20.45
CA ALA A 261 -15.44 -3.53 20.70
C ALA A 261 -15.79 -2.68 19.46
N PRO A 262 -17.08 -2.35 19.24
CA PRO A 262 -17.48 -1.42 18.18
C PRO A 262 -16.86 -0.03 18.34
N ILE A 263 -16.33 0.53 17.25
CA ILE A 263 -15.87 1.92 17.20
C ILE A 263 -17.00 2.79 16.68
N ARG A 264 -17.52 3.69 17.52
CA ARG A 264 -18.53 4.69 17.14
C ARG A 264 -17.86 5.93 16.57
N LYS A 265 -18.51 6.62 15.63
CA LYS A 265 -17.95 7.82 14.96
C LYS A 265 -16.51 7.60 14.52
N ALA A 266 -16.26 6.44 13.95
CA ALA A 266 -14.94 5.94 13.62
C ALA A 266 -14.21 6.89 12.67
N THR A 267 -12.94 7.10 12.98
CA THR A 267 -12.00 7.86 12.15
C THR A 267 -10.84 6.96 11.74
N PRO A 268 -10.08 7.33 10.68
CA PRO A 268 -8.83 6.65 10.37
C PRO A 268 -7.91 6.47 11.59
N GLY A 269 -7.80 7.50 12.44
CA GLY A 269 -6.98 7.46 13.66
C GLY A 269 -7.46 6.44 14.68
N THR A 270 -8.76 6.44 15.02
CA THR A 270 -9.30 5.47 15.99
C THR A 270 -9.22 4.04 15.48
N LEU A 271 -9.41 3.80 14.17
CA LEU A 271 -9.26 2.47 13.59
C LEU A 271 -7.79 2.03 13.58
N SER A 272 -6.88 2.95 13.27
CA SER A 272 -5.44 2.73 13.26
C SER A 272 -4.93 2.31 14.64
N GLU A 273 -5.37 2.98 15.70
CA GLU A 273 -5.01 2.67 17.09
C GLU A 273 -5.45 1.25 17.49
N VAL A 274 -6.71 0.88 17.23
CA VAL A 274 -7.23 -0.45 17.58
C VAL A 274 -6.56 -1.59 16.80
N LEU A 275 -6.09 -1.31 15.59
CA LEU A 275 -5.39 -2.30 14.75
C LEU A 275 -3.86 -2.32 14.98
N GLY A 276 -3.33 -1.45 15.84
CA GLY A 276 -1.90 -1.39 16.16
C GLY A 276 -1.04 -0.87 15.00
N PHE A 277 -1.61 -0.01 14.16
CA PHE A 277 -0.86 0.65 13.07
C PHE A 277 -0.06 1.87 13.56
N THR A 278 -0.49 2.49 14.66
CA THR A 278 0.20 3.63 15.28
C THR A 278 1.39 3.17 16.12
N LEU A 279 2.39 4.04 16.24
CA LEU A 279 3.46 3.84 17.22
C LEU A 279 2.86 3.74 18.62
N SER A 280 3.11 2.63 19.31
CA SER A 280 2.75 2.51 20.72
C SER A 280 3.49 3.59 21.51
N ARG A 281 2.75 4.36 22.32
CA ARG A 281 3.29 5.41 23.21
C ARG A 281 4.20 4.85 24.32
N ALA A 282 4.36 3.53 24.40
CA ALA A 282 5.22 2.85 25.35
C ALA A 282 6.70 2.95 24.92
N GLU A 283 7.30 4.06 25.38
CA GLU A 283 8.71 4.47 25.33
C GLU A 283 9.28 5.04 24.01
N PRO A 284 9.81 6.29 24.03
CA PRO A 284 10.57 6.84 22.92
C PRO A 284 11.93 6.14 22.85
N ARG A 285 11.98 5.02 22.15
CA ARG A 285 13.23 4.30 21.91
C ARG A 285 14.08 5.12 20.94
N LEU A 286 15.29 5.48 21.37
CA LEU A 286 16.29 6.04 20.47
C LEU A 286 16.60 5.01 19.38
N VAL A 287 16.33 5.37 18.12
CA VAL A 287 16.66 4.56 16.95
C VAL A 287 17.92 5.08 16.27
N ASP A 288 18.59 4.24 15.50
CA ASP A 288 19.73 4.69 14.70
C ASP A 288 19.26 5.61 13.56
N LEU A 289 18.17 5.25 12.90
CA LEU A 289 17.65 5.97 11.74
C LEU A 289 16.12 6.10 11.76
N ALA A 290 15.62 7.32 11.61
CA ALA A 290 14.23 7.60 11.27
C ALA A 290 14.10 8.03 9.80
N ILE A 291 13.14 7.45 9.09
CA ILE A 291 12.84 7.76 7.70
C ILE A 291 11.44 8.39 7.65
N VAL A 292 11.34 9.61 7.13
CA VAL A 292 10.07 10.35 7.01
C VAL A 292 9.56 10.23 5.58
N GLY A 293 8.48 9.48 5.40
CA GLY A 293 7.89 9.15 4.09
C GLY A 293 8.22 7.72 3.65
N SER A 294 7.21 7.02 3.15
CA SER A 294 7.28 5.61 2.72
C SER A 294 7.00 5.44 1.22
N GLY A 295 7.35 6.45 0.42
CA GLY A 295 7.44 6.34 -1.02
C GLY A 295 8.63 5.47 -1.48
N PRO A 296 8.91 5.40 -2.80
CA PRO A 296 10.00 4.58 -3.32
C PRO A 296 11.38 4.84 -2.69
N SER A 297 11.74 6.10 -2.43
CA SER A 297 13.02 6.43 -1.77
C SER A 297 13.04 6.00 -0.30
N GLY A 298 11.96 6.23 0.44
CA GLY A 298 11.86 5.87 1.85
C GLY A 298 11.90 4.37 2.08
N ILE A 299 11.15 3.59 1.28
CA ILE A 299 11.15 2.13 1.39
C ILE A 299 12.51 1.54 0.96
N ALA A 300 13.14 2.08 -0.09
CA ALA A 300 14.48 1.65 -0.48
C ALA A 300 15.53 1.92 0.61
N ALA A 301 15.48 3.10 1.23
CA ALA A 301 16.32 3.43 2.38
C ALA A 301 16.07 2.48 3.56
N ALA A 302 14.80 2.14 3.85
CA ALA A 302 14.43 1.24 4.94
C ALA A 302 14.96 -0.19 4.72
N ILE A 303 14.89 -0.70 3.48
CA ILE A 303 15.45 -2.00 3.12
C ILE A 303 16.96 -2.02 3.36
N CYS A 304 17.69 -1.05 2.79
CA CYS A 304 19.14 -0.99 2.93
C CYS A 304 19.56 -0.84 4.39
N ALA A 305 19.01 0.16 5.10
CA ALA A 305 19.35 0.42 6.50
C ALA A 305 19.09 -0.77 7.42
N ALA A 306 17.92 -1.40 7.32
CA ALA A 306 17.60 -2.57 8.15
C ALA A 306 18.45 -3.79 7.77
N SER A 307 18.73 -4.00 6.48
CA SER A 307 19.59 -5.11 6.03
C SER A 307 21.05 -4.95 6.46
N GLU A 308 21.51 -3.71 6.65
CA GLU A 308 22.84 -3.35 7.15
C GLU A 308 22.89 -3.24 8.68
N GLY A 309 21.78 -3.55 9.36
CA GLY A 309 21.72 -3.71 10.82
C GLY A 309 21.35 -2.45 11.61
N LEU A 310 20.93 -1.37 10.96
CA LEU A 310 20.46 -0.17 11.66
C LEU A 310 19.08 -0.39 12.28
N ASP A 311 18.91 0.03 13.53
CA ASP A 311 17.58 0.12 14.13
C ASP A 311 16.78 1.23 13.42
N THR A 312 15.85 0.82 12.55
CA THR A 312 15.22 1.71 11.57
C THR A 312 13.71 1.80 11.76
N VAL A 313 13.19 3.02 11.78
CA VAL A 313 11.75 3.32 11.78
C VAL A 313 11.37 4.16 10.57
N VAL A 314 10.24 3.84 9.94
CA VAL A 314 9.65 4.57 8.81
C VAL A 314 8.31 5.14 9.25
N LEU A 315 8.12 6.44 9.04
CA LEU A 315 6.93 7.18 9.44
C LEU A 315 6.27 7.76 8.19
N ASP A 316 5.01 7.40 7.94
CA ASP A 316 4.26 7.92 6.80
C ASP A 316 2.92 8.51 7.22
N ALA A 317 2.60 9.72 6.75
CA ALA A 317 1.37 10.43 7.10
C ALA A 317 0.07 9.71 6.67
N VAL A 318 0.14 8.80 5.71
CA VAL A 318 -1.04 8.17 5.10
C VAL A 318 -0.92 6.66 5.09
N ALA A 319 0.01 6.12 4.30
CA ALA A 319 0.18 4.70 4.01
C ALA A 319 1.43 4.47 3.16
N VAL A 320 1.91 3.23 3.18
CA VAL A 320 3.00 2.77 2.31
C VAL A 320 2.74 3.07 0.84
N GLY A 321 3.74 3.66 0.19
CA GLY A 321 3.91 3.64 -1.27
C GLY A 321 3.94 5.01 -1.95
N GLY A 322 3.51 6.08 -1.26
CA GLY A 322 3.54 7.45 -1.78
C GLY A 322 2.83 7.60 -3.14
N GLN A 323 3.31 8.53 -3.98
CA GLN A 323 2.72 8.79 -5.31
C GLN A 323 2.80 7.58 -6.25
N ALA A 324 3.82 6.75 -6.11
CA ALA A 324 4.02 5.61 -7.00
C ALA A 324 2.89 4.58 -6.86
N ALA A 325 2.31 4.42 -5.66
CA ALA A 325 1.22 3.47 -5.41
C ALA A 325 -0.03 3.72 -6.28
N ALA A 326 -0.28 4.96 -6.69
CA ALA A 326 -1.40 5.32 -7.55
C ALA A 326 -1.18 4.92 -9.04
N SER A 327 0.04 4.55 -9.42
CA SER A 327 0.34 4.13 -10.79
C SER A 327 -0.23 2.73 -11.07
N SER A 328 -1.09 2.63 -12.08
CA SER A 328 -1.67 1.36 -12.51
C SER A 328 -0.63 0.41 -13.11
N ARG A 329 0.42 0.95 -13.73
CA ARG A 329 1.49 0.19 -14.39
C ARG A 329 2.77 1.04 -14.54
N ILE A 330 3.88 0.48 -14.07
CA ILE A 330 5.23 1.02 -14.16
C ILE A 330 6.07 0.07 -15.01
N GLU A 331 6.61 0.57 -16.13
CA GLU A 331 7.38 -0.24 -17.09
C GLU A 331 8.88 0.07 -17.07
N ASN A 332 9.28 1.12 -16.34
CA ASN A 332 10.65 1.62 -16.28
C ASN A 332 11.34 1.30 -14.95
N VAL A 333 10.96 0.19 -14.30
CA VAL A 333 11.64 -0.40 -13.15
C VAL A 333 12.22 -1.74 -13.58
N LEU A 334 13.53 -1.90 -13.39
CA LEU A 334 14.25 -3.12 -13.78
C LEU A 334 13.72 -4.33 -13.00
N GLY A 335 13.68 -5.48 -13.67
CA GLY A 335 13.18 -6.75 -13.09
C GLY A 335 11.74 -7.10 -13.47
N PHE A 336 10.99 -6.17 -14.06
CA PHE A 336 9.59 -6.38 -14.45
C PHE A 336 9.39 -6.19 -15.97
N PRO A 337 9.73 -7.20 -16.80
CA PRO A 337 9.69 -7.06 -18.27
C PRO A 337 8.27 -6.81 -18.81
N SER A 338 7.25 -7.26 -18.10
CA SER A 338 5.85 -6.99 -18.41
C SER A 338 5.28 -5.81 -17.63
N GLY A 339 6.10 -5.00 -16.96
CA GLY A 339 5.67 -3.97 -16.03
C GLY A 339 5.08 -4.51 -14.71
N ILE A 340 4.94 -3.64 -13.72
CA ILE A 340 4.34 -3.94 -12.41
C ILE A 340 3.46 -2.77 -11.98
N SER A 341 2.35 -3.00 -11.27
CA SER A 341 1.58 -1.88 -10.70
C SER A 341 2.38 -1.23 -9.57
N GLY A 342 2.20 0.08 -9.37
CA GLY A 342 2.90 0.78 -8.31
C GLY A 342 2.52 0.26 -6.92
N ALA A 343 1.25 -0.02 -6.68
CA ALA A 343 0.79 -0.62 -5.43
C ALA A 343 1.50 -1.95 -5.14
N GLN A 344 1.55 -2.86 -6.12
CA GLN A 344 2.23 -4.15 -5.99
C GLN A 344 3.73 -3.98 -5.68
N LEU A 345 4.41 -3.13 -6.46
CA LEU A 345 5.85 -2.89 -6.28
C LEU A 345 6.18 -2.42 -4.85
N LEU A 346 5.41 -1.48 -4.33
CA LEU A 346 5.67 -0.88 -3.03
C LEU A 346 5.25 -1.81 -1.88
N GLU A 347 4.22 -2.62 -2.06
CA GLU A 347 3.80 -3.66 -1.11
C GLU A 347 4.88 -4.74 -0.97
N ASP A 348 5.34 -5.31 -2.08
CA ASP A 348 6.41 -6.31 -2.08
C ASP A 348 7.69 -5.75 -1.44
N SER A 349 7.99 -4.48 -1.70
CA SER A 349 9.14 -3.77 -1.12
C SER A 349 8.97 -3.51 0.39
N ALA A 350 7.78 -3.17 0.88
CA ALA A 350 7.54 -2.99 2.30
C ALA A 350 7.66 -4.30 3.08
N VAL A 351 7.19 -5.41 2.49
CA VAL A 351 7.40 -6.75 3.05
C VAL A 351 8.89 -7.08 3.15
N GLN A 352 9.68 -6.69 2.15
CA GLN A 352 11.13 -6.84 2.21
C GLN A 352 11.76 -6.02 3.35
N ALA A 353 11.34 -4.76 3.54
CA ALA A 353 11.81 -3.94 4.66
C ALA A 353 11.47 -4.57 6.02
N LEU A 354 10.24 -5.07 6.19
CA LEU A 354 9.78 -5.77 7.40
C LEU A 354 10.56 -7.07 7.66
N LYS A 355 10.88 -7.83 6.60
CA LYS A 355 11.74 -9.03 6.66
C LYS A 355 13.11 -8.71 7.26
N PHE A 356 13.70 -7.57 6.90
CA PHE A 356 14.98 -7.12 7.46
C PHE A 356 14.86 -6.46 8.83
N GLY A 357 13.66 -6.13 9.29
CA GLY A 357 13.43 -5.62 10.64
C GLY A 357 13.15 -4.11 10.73
N ALA A 358 12.99 -3.42 9.60
CA ALA A 358 12.46 -2.07 9.60
C ALA A 358 11.06 -2.06 10.23
N ARG A 359 10.75 -1.02 11.03
CA ARG A 359 9.41 -0.80 11.58
C ARG A 359 8.70 0.25 10.76
N LEU A 360 7.59 -0.11 10.11
CA LEU A 360 6.82 0.79 9.25
C LEU A 360 5.54 1.19 9.99
N HIS A 361 5.37 2.49 10.22
CA HIS A 361 4.20 3.04 10.90
C HIS A 361 3.46 4.03 9.99
N SER A 362 2.16 3.82 9.87
CA SER A 362 1.27 4.70 9.11
C SER A 362 -0.18 4.49 9.57
N PRO A 363 -0.96 5.57 9.79
CA PRO A 363 -0.63 6.97 9.56
C PRO A 363 0.14 7.56 10.75
N CYS A 364 1.29 8.16 10.47
CA CYS A 364 2.19 8.83 11.40
C CYS A 364 2.77 10.06 10.70
N GLU A 365 2.02 11.16 10.74
CA GLU A 365 2.49 12.44 10.19
C GLU A 365 3.50 13.07 11.13
N VAL A 366 4.69 13.36 10.61
CA VAL A 366 5.72 14.14 11.33
C VAL A 366 5.38 15.62 11.15
N GLY A 367 5.00 16.27 12.25
CA GLY A 367 4.63 17.69 12.27
C GLY A 367 5.81 18.62 12.58
N ALA A 368 6.84 18.12 13.27
CA ALA A 368 8.06 18.89 13.52
C ALA A 368 9.31 17.99 13.66
N LEU A 369 10.44 18.48 13.18
CA LEU A 369 11.77 17.94 13.48
C LEU A 369 12.48 18.88 14.47
N ARG A 370 13.16 18.34 15.48
CA ARG A 370 13.90 19.15 16.46
C ARG A 370 15.28 18.56 16.69
N ARG A 371 16.30 19.43 16.67
CA ARG A 371 17.67 19.07 17.05
C ARG A 371 17.81 19.05 18.57
N CYS A 372 18.40 17.99 19.09
CA CYS A 372 18.69 17.86 20.52
C CYS A 372 20.10 18.35 20.84
N ALA A 373 20.32 18.77 22.09
CA ALA A 373 21.64 19.21 22.56
C ALA A 373 22.67 18.08 22.60
N ASP A 374 22.22 16.83 22.67
CA ASP A 374 23.05 15.62 22.64
C ASP A 374 23.44 15.19 21.20
N GLY A 375 23.09 15.98 20.19
CA GLY A 375 23.42 15.71 18.79
C GLY A 375 22.43 14.81 18.06
N GLY A 376 21.40 14.28 18.73
CA GLY A 376 20.31 13.54 18.10
C GLY A 376 19.14 14.41 17.64
N TYR A 377 18.07 13.74 17.21
CA TYR A 377 16.85 14.34 16.67
C TYR A 377 15.60 13.82 17.37
N VAL A 378 14.58 14.69 17.49
CA VAL A 378 13.22 14.33 17.91
C VAL A 378 12.27 14.66 16.77
N LEU A 379 11.52 13.64 16.32
CA LEU A 379 10.41 13.79 15.38
C LEU A 379 9.12 13.83 16.18
N ALA A 380 8.45 14.98 16.20
CA ALA A 380 7.15 15.13 16.84
C ALA A 380 6.04 14.79 15.85
N LEU A 381 5.20 13.83 16.21
CA LEU A 381 4.06 13.40 15.41
C LEU A 381 2.84 14.30 15.66
N SER A 382 1.96 14.41 14.68
CA SER A 382 0.72 15.21 14.77
C SER A 382 -0.23 14.75 15.91
N ASP A 383 -0.09 13.51 16.39
CA ASP A 383 -0.86 12.94 17.50
C ASP A 383 -0.21 13.15 18.89
N GLY A 384 0.92 13.88 18.93
CA GLY A 384 1.69 14.19 20.13
C GLY A 384 2.70 13.12 20.56
N ALA A 385 2.81 11.99 19.85
CA ALA A 385 3.90 11.04 20.08
C ALA A 385 5.24 11.61 19.58
N GLU A 386 6.34 11.11 20.14
CA GLU A 386 7.69 11.53 19.77
C GLU A 386 8.57 10.31 19.47
N VAL A 387 9.41 10.45 18.44
CA VAL A 387 10.43 9.46 18.06
C VAL A 387 11.80 10.11 18.17
N ARG A 388 12.73 9.48 18.89
CA ARG A 388 14.12 9.94 18.98
C ARG A 388 15.00 9.16 18.00
N ALA A 389 15.83 9.84 17.22
CA ALA A 389 16.70 9.23 16.23
C ALA A 389 18.11 9.82 16.25
N ARG A 390 19.13 9.02 15.94
CA ARG A 390 20.51 9.52 15.75
C ARG A 390 20.67 10.20 14.39
N ALA A 391 20.06 9.66 13.35
CA ALA A 391 20.03 10.23 12.00
C ALA A 391 18.61 10.24 11.42
N VAL A 392 18.36 11.10 10.42
CA VAL A 392 17.06 11.22 9.74
C VAL A 392 17.23 11.21 8.23
N ILE A 393 16.39 10.46 7.50
CA ILE A 393 16.21 10.62 6.05
C ILE A 393 14.82 11.21 5.79
N VAL A 394 14.78 12.37 5.11
CA VAL A 394 13.58 13.00 4.58
C VAL A 394 13.30 12.44 3.18
N ALA A 395 12.23 11.67 3.07
CA ALA A 395 11.78 10.98 1.86
C ALA A 395 10.29 11.25 1.56
N THR A 396 9.81 12.44 1.93
CA THR A 396 8.39 12.83 1.88
C THR A 396 7.87 13.14 0.47
N GLY A 397 8.77 13.20 -0.52
CA GLY A 397 8.41 13.43 -1.91
C GLY A 397 7.74 14.79 -2.15
N VAL A 398 6.77 14.79 -3.07
CA VAL A 398 6.06 16.00 -3.51
C VAL A 398 4.55 15.78 -3.55
N GLN A 399 3.82 16.88 -3.48
CA GLN A 399 2.41 16.96 -3.81
C GLN A 399 2.24 17.74 -5.11
N TYR A 400 1.53 17.17 -6.09
CA TYR A 400 1.16 17.92 -7.27
C TYR A 400 0.20 19.05 -6.91
N ARG A 401 0.43 20.23 -7.47
CA ARG A 401 -0.46 21.36 -7.27
C ARG A 401 -1.75 21.10 -8.05
N GLY A 402 -2.87 21.05 -7.33
CA GLY A 402 -4.21 21.10 -7.91
C GLY A 402 -4.72 22.52 -8.03
N LEU A 403 -5.83 22.70 -8.77
CA LEU A 403 -6.59 23.94 -8.75
C LEU A 403 -7.67 23.90 -7.66
N PRO A 404 -8.00 25.03 -7.02
CA PRO A 404 -9.03 25.11 -5.98
C PRO A 404 -10.45 25.06 -6.57
N LEU A 405 -10.72 24.07 -7.43
CA LEU A 405 -12.00 23.90 -8.12
C LEU A 405 -12.88 22.88 -7.41
N ARG A 406 -14.19 23.14 -7.43
CA ARG A 406 -15.18 22.20 -6.92
C ARG A 406 -15.05 20.88 -7.68
N ARG A 407 -15.06 19.75 -6.94
CA ARG A 407 -14.93 18.39 -7.49
C ARG A 407 -13.56 18.05 -8.12
N TRP A 408 -12.53 18.87 -7.94
CA TRP A 408 -11.16 18.53 -8.38
C TRP A 408 -10.75 17.12 -7.93
N ARG A 409 -10.78 16.86 -6.61
CA ARG A 409 -10.44 15.54 -6.02
C ARG A 409 -11.28 14.38 -6.53
N HIS A 410 -12.51 14.64 -7.00
CA HIS A 410 -13.38 13.60 -7.57
C HIS A 410 -12.86 13.16 -8.94
N PHE A 411 -12.41 14.09 -9.76
CA PHE A 411 -11.87 13.79 -11.08
C PHE A 411 -10.39 13.39 -11.06
N GLU A 412 -9.64 13.66 -9.99
CA GLU A 412 -8.26 13.16 -9.80
C GLU A 412 -8.10 11.65 -9.89
N THR A 413 -9.15 10.88 -9.61
CA THR A 413 -9.11 9.42 -9.70
C THR A 413 -9.52 8.88 -11.07
N THR A 414 -10.09 9.71 -11.95
CA THR A 414 -10.73 9.23 -13.19
C THR A 414 -10.31 9.99 -14.46
N SER A 415 -10.04 11.28 -14.38
CA SER A 415 -9.90 12.14 -15.56
C SER A 415 -8.86 13.27 -15.44
N ILE A 416 -8.29 13.52 -14.26
CA ILE A 416 -7.20 14.48 -14.08
C ILE A 416 -5.86 13.72 -13.95
N TYR A 417 -4.88 14.13 -14.76
CA TYR A 417 -3.57 13.50 -14.86
C TYR A 417 -2.46 14.53 -14.64
N TYR A 418 -1.34 14.11 -14.05
CA TYR A 418 -0.15 14.96 -13.82
C TYR A 418 1.03 14.59 -14.72
N ALA A 419 0.82 13.63 -15.61
CA ALA A 419 1.75 13.20 -16.65
C ALA A 419 0.97 12.79 -17.90
N ALA A 420 1.56 12.98 -19.07
CA ALA A 420 1.03 12.50 -20.34
C ALA A 420 1.97 11.42 -20.87
N THR A 421 1.65 10.14 -20.62
CA THR A 421 2.40 9.00 -21.17
C THR A 421 1.56 8.24 -22.18
N ALA A 422 2.18 7.30 -22.90
CA ALA A 422 1.45 6.48 -23.87
C ALA A 422 0.30 5.67 -23.23
N LEU A 423 0.34 5.39 -21.91
CA LEU A 423 -0.70 4.66 -21.21
C LEU A 423 -1.99 5.49 -21.07
N GLU A 424 -1.89 6.74 -20.60
CA GLU A 424 -3.04 7.62 -20.44
C GLU A 424 -3.60 8.08 -21.79
N VAL A 425 -2.75 8.23 -22.80
CA VAL A 425 -3.14 8.83 -24.08
C VAL A 425 -3.81 7.85 -25.04
N ARG A 426 -3.47 6.55 -25.00
CA ARG A 426 -4.09 5.51 -25.84
C ARG A 426 -5.64 5.53 -25.83
N PRO A 427 -6.33 5.56 -24.69
CA PRO A 427 -7.80 5.62 -24.66
C PRO A 427 -8.38 7.00 -25.04
N LEU A 428 -7.54 8.03 -25.15
CA LEU A 428 -7.95 9.42 -25.41
C LEU A 428 -7.77 9.86 -26.86
N ALA A 429 -7.21 9.01 -27.73
CA ALA A 429 -7.03 9.33 -29.14
C ALA A 429 -8.38 9.71 -29.80
N GLY A 430 -8.43 10.87 -30.45
CA GLY A 430 -9.63 11.44 -31.05
C GLY A 430 -10.58 12.15 -30.08
N LEU A 431 -10.30 12.14 -28.78
CA LEU A 431 -11.11 12.81 -27.77
C LEU A 431 -10.55 14.22 -27.44
N PRO A 432 -11.42 15.14 -27.00
CA PRO A 432 -10.97 16.44 -26.53
C PRO A 432 -10.35 16.33 -25.13
N VAL A 433 -9.23 17.00 -24.94
CA VAL A 433 -8.48 17.02 -23.67
C VAL A 433 -8.05 18.44 -23.35
N VAL A 434 -7.87 18.73 -22.07
CA VAL A 434 -7.39 20.02 -21.58
C VAL A 434 -6.00 19.86 -21.00
N VAL A 435 -5.11 20.80 -21.28
CA VAL A 435 -3.80 20.90 -20.62
C VAL A 435 -3.77 22.22 -19.86
N VAL A 436 -3.40 22.19 -18.58
CA VAL A 436 -3.27 23.39 -17.74
C VAL A 436 -1.80 23.62 -17.44
N GLY A 437 -1.27 24.77 -17.87
CA GLY A 437 0.10 25.18 -17.59
C GLY A 437 0.73 25.97 -18.73
N GLY A 438 1.73 26.81 -18.43
CA GLY A 438 2.38 27.70 -19.41
C GLY A 438 3.88 27.48 -19.61
N ALA A 439 4.45 26.43 -19.01
CA ALA A 439 5.89 26.14 -19.05
C ALA A 439 6.20 24.92 -19.94
N ASN A 440 7.48 24.57 -20.06
CA ASN A 440 7.96 23.48 -20.92
C ASN A 440 7.25 22.14 -20.70
N SER A 441 6.97 21.73 -19.46
CA SER A 441 6.27 20.46 -19.18
C SER A 441 4.86 20.44 -19.78
N ALA A 442 4.11 21.54 -19.64
CA ALA A 442 2.79 21.67 -20.25
C ALA A 442 2.90 21.63 -21.78
N GLY A 443 3.85 22.38 -22.35
CA GLY A 443 4.05 22.42 -23.80
C GLY A 443 4.45 21.08 -24.41
N GLN A 444 5.33 20.34 -23.75
CA GLN A 444 5.71 18.98 -24.17
C GLN A 444 4.52 18.02 -24.12
N ALA A 445 3.71 18.09 -23.06
CA ALA A 445 2.50 17.27 -22.96
C ALA A 445 1.47 17.64 -24.03
N THR A 446 1.24 18.93 -24.29
CA THR A 446 0.36 19.41 -25.37
C THR A 446 0.81 18.87 -26.73
N ALA A 447 2.09 18.99 -27.06
CA ALA A 447 2.63 18.45 -28.31
C ALA A 447 2.46 16.93 -28.40
N PHE A 448 2.79 16.21 -27.32
CA PHE A 448 2.67 14.75 -27.25
C PHE A 448 1.21 14.28 -27.44
N LEU A 449 0.25 14.90 -26.74
CA LEU A 449 -1.17 14.59 -26.86
C LEU A 449 -1.70 14.83 -28.28
N ALA A 450 -1.31 15.96 -28.88
CA ALA A 450 -1.71 16.29 -30.24
C ALA A 450 -1.10 15.33 -31.29
N GLU A 451 0.16 14.94 -31.12
CA GLU A 451 0.83 13.92 -31.97
C GLU A 451 0.15 12.55 -31.89
N HIS A 452 -0.54 12.25 -30.78
CA HIS A 452 -1.31 11.02 -30.58
C HIS A 452 -2.81 11.19 -30.89
N GLY A 453 -3.18 12.26 -31.61
CA GLY A 453 -4.53 12.45 -32.16
C GLY A 453 -5.56 13.02 -31.19
N CYS A 454 -5.16 13.55 -30.04
CA CYS A 454 -6.08 14.28 -29.16
C CYS A 454 -6.36 15.69 -29.70
N MET A 455 -7.57 16.20 -29.45
CA MET A 455 -7.89 17.62 -29.64
C MET A 455 -7.56 18.35 -28.33
N VAL A 456 -6.55 19.22 -28.33
CA VAL A 456 -5.98 19.76 -27.08
C VAL A 456 -6.38 21.22 -26.87
N ALA A 457 -7.00 21.52 -25.73
CA ALA A 457 -7.16 22.89 -25.24
C ALA A 457 -6.07 23.21 -24.21
N LEU A 458 -5.10 24.06 -24.57
CA LEU A 458 -4.04 24.51 -23.67
C LEU A 458 -4.48 25.79 -22.94
N VAL A 459 -4.64 25.73 -21.62
CA VAL A 459 -5.03 26.85 -20.77
C VAL A 459 -3.82 27.33 -19.96
N SER A 460 -3.49 28.62 -20.09
CA SER A 460 -2.36 29.25 -19.41
C SER A 460 -2.72 30.64 -18.88
N ARG A 461 -2.34 30.92 -17.64
CA ARG A 461 -2.55 32.22 -16.98
C ARG A 461 -1.77 33.38 -17.58
N ARG A 462 -0.71 33.06 -18.32
CA ARG A 462 0.21 34.02 -18.96
C ARG A 462 0.46 33.59 -20.40
N ARG A 463 1.09 34.46 -21.18
CA ARG A 463 1.51 34.09 -22.54
C ARG A 463 2.52 32.95 -22.45
N ILE A 464 2.35 31.92 -23.28
CA ILE A 464 3.21 30.74 -23.22
C ILE A 464 4.66 31.08 -23.58
N GLU A 465 4.88 32.12 -24.38
CA GLU A 465 6.21 32.65 -24.76
C GLU A 465 7.02 33.18 -23.56
N GLU A 466 6.37 33.54 -22.45
CA GLU A 466 7.07 34.06 -21.27
C GLU A 466 7.83 32.97 -20.50
N SER A 467 7.48 31.69 -20.68
CA SER A 467 8.01 30.59 -19.86
C SER A 467 8.30 29.31 -20.63
N MET A 468 7.79 29.17 -21.86
CA MET A 468 7.99 28.01 -22.71
C MET A 468 9.07 28.29 -23.77
N SER A 469 9.87 27.28 -24.10
CA SER A 469 10.90 27.35 -25.13
C SER A 469 10.29 27.69 -26.50
N ALA A 470 10.92 28.59 -27.24
CA ALA A 470 10.43 29.10 -28.53
C ALA A 470 10.00 28.00 -29.51
N TYR A 471 10.80 26.92 -29.65
CA TYR A 471 10.46 25.82 -30.56
C TYR A 471 9.16 25.09 -30.19
N LEU A 472 8.83 24.99 -28.90
CA LEU A 472 7.57 24.39 -28.44
C LEU A 472 6.41 25.32 -28.74
N VAL A 473 6.58 26.62 -28.49
CA VAL A 473 5.58 27.63 -28.82
C VAL A 473 5.23 27.57 -30.31
N ASP A 474 6.24 27.55 -31.18
CA ASP A 474 6.05 27.46 -32.64
C ASP A 474 5.35 26.16 -33.04
N ARG A 475 5.77 25.03 -32.46
CA ARG A 475 5.15 23.72 -32.72
C ARG A 475 3.69 23.68 -32.29
N ILE A 476 3.37 24.21 -31.11
CA ILE A 476 2.02 24.20 -30.54
C ILE A 476 1.10 25.12 -31.36
N ARG A 477 1.56 26.33 -31.67
CA ARG A 477 0.79 27.30 -32.48
C ARG A 477 0.60 26.84 -33.92
N GLY A 478 1.54 26.08 -34.47
CA GLY A 478 1.43 25.49 -35.81
C GLY A 478 0.54 24.25 -35.89
N ASN A 479 0.07 23.71 -34.76
CA ASN A 479 -0.72 22.47 -34.73
C ASN A 479 -2.24 22.77 -34.76
N PRO A 480 -2.97 22.37 -35.81
CA PRO A 480 -4.40 22.66 -35.93
C PRO A 480 -5.28 21.92 -34.93
N SER A 481 -4.76 20.86 -34.28
CA SER A 481 -5.47 20.13 -33.23
C SER A 481 -5.34 20.79 -31.85
N VAL A 482 -4.63 21.93 -31.74
CA VAL A 482 -4.43 22.65 -30.48
C VAL A 482 -5.11 24.01 -30.51
N VAL A 483 -5.92 24.28 -29.48
CA VAL A 483 -6.51 25.59 -29.20
C VAL A 483 -5.88 26.14 -27.92
N ILE A 484 -5.40 27.39 -27.97
CA ILE A 484 -4.68 28.02 -26.84
C ILE A 484 -5.56 29.10 -26.21
N TYR A 485 -5.70 29.03 -24.89
CA TYR A 485 -6.37 30.02 -24.04
C TYR A 485 -5.30 30.66 -23.14
N GLU A 486 -4.71 31.76 -23.61
CA GLU A 486 -3.71 32.54 -22.85
C GLU A 486 -4.40 33.63 -22.03
N GLY A 487 -3.85 33.94 -20.85
CA GLY A 487 -4.45 34.91 -19.93
C GLY A 487 -5.75 34.39 -19.28
N SER A 488 -5.94 33.07 -19.28
CA SER A 488 -7.17 32.41 -18.88
C SER A 488 -6.96 31.42 -17.75
N GLU A 489 -8.02 31.16 -16.99
CA GLU A 489 -8.06 30.20 -15.89
C GLU A 489 -9.26 29.26 -16.00
N LEU A 490 -9.08 28.02 -15.54
CA LEU A 490 -10.22 27.14 -15.34
C LEU A 490 -11.04 27.63 -14.15
N SER A 491 -12.35 27.65 -14.33
CA SER A 491 -13.34 28.15 -13.36
C SER A 491 -14.27 27.04 -12.85
N SER A 492 -14.53 26.00 -13.64
CA SER A 492 -15.34 24.85 -13.21
C SER A 492 -14.99 23.56 -13.97
N LEU A 493 -15.36 22.42 -13.36
CA LEU A 493 -15.24 21.07 -13.93
C LEU A 493 -16.65 20.46 -14.06
N ASN A 494 -16.94 19.87 -15.22
CA ASN A 494 -18.24 19.33 -15.59
C ASN A 494 -18.16 17.81 -15.84
N GLY A 495 -19.24 17.09 -15.51
CA GLY A 495 -19.35 15.64 -15.64
C GLY A 495 -19.86 14.98 -14.36
N ASP A 496 -20.13 13.68 -14.40
CA ASP A 496 -20.58 12.91 -13.23
C ASP A 496 -19.41 12.07 -12.71
N ASP A 497 -19.29 10.81 -13.10
CA ASP A 497 -18.17 9.94 -12.69
C ASP A 497 -16.86 10.29 -13.42
N THR A 498 -16.97 10.72 -14.66
CA THR A 498 -15.85 11.15 -15.51
C THR A 498 -16.03 12.59 -15.97
N LEU A 499 -14.91 13.24 -16.28
CA LEU A 499 -14.92 14.59 -16.83
C LEU A 499 -15.57 14.56 -18.22
N THR A 500 -16.50 15.48 -18.47
CA THR A 500 -17.11 15.70 -19.79
C THR A 500 -16.84 17.10 -20.34
N GLY A 501 -16.39 18.02 -19.50
CA GLY A 501 -15.99 19.35 -19.92
C GLY A 501 -15.39 20.19 -18.80
N VAL A 502 -14.84 21.33 -19.19
CA VAL A 502 -14.35 22.36 -18.28
C VAL A 502 -14.94 23.71 -18.69
N GLU A 503 -14.90 24.66 -17.77
CA GLU A 503 -15.25 26.05 -18.05
C GLU A 503 -14.03 26.95 -17.85
N VAL A 504 -13.75 27.79 -18.83
CA VAL A 504 -12.66 28.77 -18.79
C VAL A 504 -13.26 30.16 -18.58
N ASP A 505 -12.72 30.88 -17.59
CA ASP A 505 -13.12 32.24 -17.20
C ASP A 505 -14.62 32.44 -16.92
N GLY A 506 -15.35 31.37 -16.60
CA GLY A 506 -16.80 31.40 -16.34
C GLY A 506 -17.68 31.62 -17.57
N ILE A 507 -17.11 31.48 -18.78
CA ILE A 507 -17.81 31.82 -20.03
C ILE A 507 -17.63 30.73 -21.09
N HIS A 508 -16.43 30.18 -21.22
CA HIS A 508 -16.12 29.24 -22.30
C HIS A 508 -16.28 27.80 -21.84
N GLN A 509 -17.32 27.11 -22.31
CA GLN A 509 -17.45 25.67 -22.10
C GLN A 509 -16.65 24.89 -23.14
N ILE A 510 -15.70 24.10 -22.67
CA ILE A 510 -14.83 23.28 -23.50
C ILE A 510 -15.13 21.80 -23.19
N PRO A 511 -15.58 21.00 -24.18
CA PRO A 511 -15.67 19.55 -24.02
C PRO A 511 -14.31 18.98 -23.65
N ALA A 512 -14.25 18.07 -22.69
CA ALA A 512 -13.00 17.50 -22.22
C ALA A 512 -13.25 16.14 -21.55
N SER A 513 -12.64 15.09 -22.11
CA SER A 513 -12.66 13.75 -21.53
C SER A 513 -11.55 13.54 -20.50
N ALA A 514 -10.52 14.41 -20.52
CA ALA A 514 -9.41 14.40 -19.59
C ALA A 514 -8.80 15.79 -19.42
N LEU A 515 -8.19 16.03 -18.26
CA LEU A 515 -7.43 17.23 -17.93
C LEU A 515 -6.03 16.81 -17.50
N PHE A 516 -5.01 17.42 -18.10
CA PHE A 516 -3.61 17.22 -17.74
C PHE A 516 -3.07 18.48 -17.05
N CYS A 517 -2.69 18.37 -15.78
CA CYS A 517 -2.30 19.50 -14.95
C CYS A 517 -0.78 19.56 -14.79
N PHE A 518 -0.16 20.63 -15.29
CA PHE A 518 1.28 20.87 -15.25
C PHE A 518 1.60 22.25 -14.63
N ILE A 519 1.00 22.54 -13.48
CA ILE A 519 1.22 23.78 -12.72
C ILE A 519 2.29 23.64 -11.63
N GLY A 520 3.03 22.52 -11.65
CA GLY A 520 4.13 22.20 -10.75
C GLY A 520 3.74 21.31 -9.58
N ALA A 521 4.71 21.05 -8.72
CA ALA A 521 4.56 20.29 -7.49
C ALA A 521 5.27 21.04 -6.35
N THR A 522 4.83 20.82 -5.12
CA THR A 522 5.46 21.34 -3.90
C THR A 522 6.07 20.19 -3.12
N PRO A 523 7.33 20.31 -2.67
CA PRO A 523 7.94 19.32 -1.79
C PRO A 523 7.19 19.29 -0.46
N SER A 524 7.05 18.10 0.12
CA SER A 524 6.36 17.91 1.40
C SER A 524 7.34 18.02 2.57
N ALA A 525 7.93 19.19 2.78
CA ALA A 525 8.97 19.42 3.79
C ALA A 525 8.58 20.45 4.87
N ASP A 526 7.28 20.74 5.01
CA ASP A 526 6.77 21.83 5.87
C ASP A 526 7.01 21.59 7.38
N PHE A 527 7.46 20.41 7.78
CA PHE A 527 7.75 20.06 9.16
C PHE A 527 9.10 20.59 9.66
N GLU A 528 9.93 21.16 8.78
CA GLU A 528 11.16 21.85 9.16
C GLU A 528 11.51 22.98 8.17
N HIS A 529 11.43 24.22 8.63
CA HIS A 529 11.64 25.42 7.81
C HIS A 529 13.09 25.94 7.88
N GLU A 530 13.92 25.45 8.80
CA GLU A 530 15.32 25.86 8.92
C GLU A 530 16.28 25.05 8.03
N LEU A 531 15.77 24.02 7.32
CA LEU A 531 16.54 23.33 6.30
C LEU A 531 16.69 24.23 5.06
N GLU A 532 17.90 24.28 4.51
CA GLU A 532 18.18 25.06 3.29
C GLU A 532 17.43 24.45 2.10
N ALA A 533 16.69 25.30 1.40
CA ALA A 533 15.85 24.92 0.27
C ALA A 533 16.00 25.90 -0.89
N ASP A 534 15.70 25.45 -2.11
CA ASP A 534 15.63 26.32 -3.28
C ASP A 534 14.41 27.28 -3.19
N PRO A 535 14.29 28.28 -4.07
CA PRO A 535 13.14 29.20 -4.07
C PRO A 535 11.78 28.54 -4.31
N ALA A 536 11.74 27.28 -4.77
CA ALA A 536 10.53 26.49 -4.97
C ALA A 536 10.23 25.56 -3.76
N GLY A 537 11.07 25.59 -2.73
CA GLY A 537 10.94 24.85 -1.47
C GLY A 537 11.65 23.49 -1.46
N PHE A 538 12.36 23.10 -2.53
CA PHE A 538 13.01 21.79 -2.60
C PHE A 538 14.30 21.79 -1.79
N LEU A 539 14.49 20.77 -0.94
CA LEU A 539 15.64 20.69 -0.04
C LEU A 539 16.95 20.64 -0.83
N LEU A 540 17.89 21.50 -0.46
CA LEU A 540 19.26 21.46 -0.98
C LEU A 540 20.04 20.36 -0.29
N THR A 541 20.82 19.61 -1.05
CA THR A 541 21.69 18.56 -0.52
C THR A 541 23.06 18.58 -1.18
N ASP A 542 24.04 17.92 -0.54
CA ASP A 542 25.40 17.78 -1.05
C ASP A 542 26.09 19.14 -1.40
N THR A 543 26.95 19.14 -2.40
CA THR A 543 27.49 20.30 -3.12
C THR A 543 26.51 21.43 -3.47
N GLN A 544 25.19 21.22 -3.47
CA GLN A 544 24.22 22.30 -3.67
C GLN A 544 24.06 23.20 -2.44
N LEU A 545 24.50 22.75 -1.27
CA LEU A 545 24.46 23.53 -0.04
C LEU A 545 25.45 24.71 -0.08
N PRO A 546 25.11 25.83 0.59
CA PRO A 546 26.08 26.88 0.88
C PRO A 546 27.29 26.29 1.63
N LYS A 547 28.52 26.68 1.26
CA LYS A 547 29.76 26.18 1.91
C LYS A 547 29.81 26.40 3.42
N THR A 548 29.04 27.37 3.92
CA THR A 548 28.94 27.72 5.34
C THR A 548 27.96 26.85 6.12
N ALA A 549 27.12 26.04 5.45
CA ALA A 549 26.01 25.34 6.10
C ALA A 549 26.45 24.37 7.20
N LEU A 550 27.49 23.57 6.94
CA LEU A 550 27.93 22.50 7.86
C LEU A 550 29.33 22.72 8.46
N GLY A 551 30.06 23.74 8.03
CA GLY A 551 31.47 23.96 8.43
C GLY A 551 32.45 22.89 7.93
N ARG A 552 31.97 21.84 7.27
CA ARG A 552 32.72 20.79 6.55
C ARG A 552 32.08 20.51 5.20
N ALA A 553 32.74 19.69 4.38
CA ALA A 553 32.11 19.17 3.18
C ALA A 553 30.87 18.33 3.56
N PRO A 554 29.71 18.55 2.92
CA PRO A 554 28.53 17.72 3.14
C PRO A 554 28.77 16.30 2.61
N LEU A 555 28.19 15.32 3.29
CA LEU A 555 28.09 13.97 2.76
C LEU A 555 27.06 13.94 1.60
N PRO A 556 27.15 12.95 0.68
CA PRO A 556 26.12 12.77 -0.33
C PRO A 556 24.72 12.69 0.30
N PHE A 557 23.75 13.40 -0.28
CA PHE A 557 22.37 13.52 0.21
C PHE A 557 22.19 14.25 1.56
N GLU A 558 23.25 14.71 2.21
CA GLU A 558 23.14 15.45 3.48
C GLU A 558 22.56 16.84 3.23
N THR A 559 21.69 17.27 4.13
CA THR A 559 21.05 18.60 4.14
C THR A 559 21.89 19.62 4.89
N SER A 560 21.37 20.82 5.13
CA SER A 560 22.04 21.83 5.97
C SER A 560 22.15 21.46 7.44
N TRP A 561 21.53 20.36 7.88
CA TRP A 561 21.63 19.84 9.25
C TRP A 561 22.47 18.54 9.27
N PRO A 562 23.56 18.47 10.06
CA PRO A 562 24.44 17.30 10.09
C PRO A 562 23.70 16.02 10.51
N GLY A 563 23.73 14.96 9.70
CA GLY A 563 23.01 13.72 10.01
C GLY A 563 21.52 13.71 9.62
N VAL A 564 21.05 14.79 8.99
CA VAL A 564 19.77 14.82 8.28
C VAL A 564 20.03 14.76 6.78
N PHE A 565 19.45 13.78 6.11
CA PHE A 565 19.60 13.51 4.68
C PHE A 565 18.26 13.68 3.96
N ALA A 566 18.27 13.94 2.66
CA ALA A 566 17.05 14.00 1.85
C ALA A 566 17.19 13.22 0.54
N ALA A 567 16.17 12.41 0.22
CA ALA A 567 16.18 11.49 -0.93
C ALA A 567 14.83 11.43 -1.66
N GLY A 568 14.87 11.32 -2.99
CA GLY A 568 13.70 11.33 -3.84
C GLY A 568 13.16 12.74 -4.09
N ASP A 569 11.90 12.83 -4.52
CA ASP A 569 11.37 14.05 -5.15
C ASP A 569 11.35 15.29 -4.26
N VAL A 570 11.53 15.16 -2.94
CA VAL A 570 11.59 16.28 -1.98
C VAL A 570 12.82 17.18 -2.19
N ARG A 571 13.91 16.64 -2.76
CA ARG A 571 15.17 17.37 -2.94
C ARG A 571 15.27 18.09 -4.28
N HIS A 572 16.07 19.15 -4.32
CA HIS A 572 16.41 19.86 -5.54
C HIS A 572 17.24 18.99 -6.49
N GLY A 573 16.95 19.08 -7.79
CA GLY A 573 17.66 18.32 -8.82
C GLY A 573 17.36 16.81 -8.86
N SER A 574 16.30 16.35 -8.18
CA SER A 574 15.80 14.98 -8.31
C SER A 574 15.29 14.68 -9.73
N ILE A 575 15.43 13.43 -10.18
CA ILE A 575 15.03 12.99 -11.53
C ILE A 575 13.51 12.73 -11.63
N LYS A 576 12.80 12.69 -10.49
CA LYS A 576 11.34 12.46 -10.40
C LYS A 576 10.89 11.18 -11.09
N ARG A 577 11.61 10.08 -10.81
CA ARG A 577 11.37 8.74 -11.36
C ARG A 577 11.50 7.72 -10.24
N VAL A 578 10.63 6.70 -10.26
CA VAL A 578 10.62 5.62 -9.27
C VAL A 578 12.00 4.97 -9.12
N ALA A 579 12.62 4.54 -10.23
CA ALA A 579 13.94 3.90 -10.19
C ALA A 579 15.05 4.82 -9.64
N ALA A 580 15.00 6.12 -9.95
CA ALA A 580 15.95 7.09 -9.42
C ALA A 580 15.73 7.30 -7.92
N ALA A 581 14.48 7.49 -7.49
CA ALA A 581 14.13 7.64 -6.09
C ALA A 581 14.56 6.42 -5.25
N VAL A 582 14.38 5.20 -5.76
CA VAL A 582 14.90 3.98 -5.12
C VAL A 582 16.42 4.05 -4.96
N GLY A 583 17.15 4.38 -6.03
CA GLY A 583 18.61 4.49 -5.98
C GLY A 583 19.11 5.56 -5.02
N GLU A 584 18.45 6.73 -4.97
CA GLU A 584 18.78 7.79 -4.02
C GLU A 584 18.53 7.37 -2.57
N GLY A 585 17.39 6.72 -2.30
CA GLY A 585 17.07 6.20 -0.97
C GLY A 585 18.11 5.21 -0.47
N SER A 586 18.47 4.23 -1.29
CA SER A 586 19.53 3.26 -0.98
C SER A 586 20.90 3.94 -0.78
N SER A 587 21.25 4.91 -1.62
CA SER A 587 22.56 5.58 -1.56
C SER A 587 22.71 6.47 -0.32
N ALA A 588 21.63 7.08 0.16
CA ALA A 588 21.64 7.92 1.35
C ALA A 588 22.04 7.14 2.62
N VAL A 589 21.74 5.83 2.69
CA VAL A 589 22.07 4.97 3.84
C VAL A 589 23.58 4.86 4.05
N GLN A 590 24.39 4.88 2.97
CA GLN A 590 25.85 4.88 3.12
C GLN A 590 26.36 6.13 3.84
N SER A 591 25.76 7.29 3.56
CA SER A 591 26.08 8.53 4.26
C SER A 591 25.62 8.50 5.71
N VAL A 592 24.47 7.86 6.00
CA VAL A 592 24.01 7.61 7.38
C VAL A 592 25.05 6.79 8.15
N HIS A 593 25.53 5.68 7.61
CA HIS A 593 26.57 4.87 8.28
C HIS A 593 27.83 5.67 8.58
N ARG A 594 28.30 6.49 7.62
CA ARG A 594 29.47 7.33 7.82
C ARG A 594 29.25 8.35 8.94
N PHE A 595 28.11 9.04 8.92
CA PHE A 595 27.76 9.99 9.97
C PHE A 595 27.68 9.31 11.35
N LEU A 596 26.99 8.17 11.45
CA LEU A 596 26.84 7.44 12.71
C LEU A 596 28.17 6.95 13.30
N ALA A 597 29.14 6.62 12.44
CA ALA A 597 30.51 6.28 12.85
C ALA A 597 31.27 7.52 13.37
N GLU A 598 31.17 8.66 12.67
CA GLU A 598 31.82 9.91 13.07
C GLU A 598 31.33 10.44 14.43
N VAL A 599 30.04 10.25 14.76
CA VAL A 599 29.48 10.68 16.06
C VAL A 599 29.59 9.64 17.18
N ALA A 600 30.11 8.44 16.87
CA ALA A 600 30.37 7.41 17.87
C ALA A 600 31.81 7.50 18.43
N GLU A 601 32.72 8.12 17.66
CA GLU A 601 34.07 8.52 18.09
C GLU A 601 34.02 9.81 18.94
#